data_AF-A0A3B0B582-F1
#
_entry.id   AF-A0A3B0B582-F1
#
_cell.length_a   1.000
_cell.length_b   1.000
_cell.length_c   1.000
_cell.angle_alpha   90.00
_cell.angle_beta   90.00
_cell.angle_gamma   90.00
#
_symmetry.space_group_name_H-M   'P 1'
#
loop_
_entity.id
_entity.type
_entity.pdbx_description
1 polymer ?
#
loop_
_entity_poly.entity_id
_entity_poly.type
_entity_poly.pdbx_seq_one_letter_code
_entity_poly.pdbx_strand_id
1 'polypeptide(L)'
;MDEEEDRRLRAIAPEISHTTIGLMRTIVGLEPAERVPEEALKVADRVLAEHGTDGLRVLVMSVSGWMAVGIENVAHLKGQSNEAIIDDIELTCLEANPEG
;
A
#
# COMPACT_ATOMS: atom_id res chain seq x y z
N MET A 1 -15.43 -7.87 -13.14
CA MET A 1 -14.83 -8.93 -12.33
C MET A 1 -15.79 -10.10 -12.39
N ASP A 2 -15.30 -11.27 -12.71
CA ASP A 2 -16.12 -12.49 -12.78
C ASP A 2 -16.59 -12.89 -11.35
N GLU A 3 -17.73 -13.56 -11.21
CA GLU A 3 -18.28 -13.95 -9.90
C GLU A 3 -17.39 -14.98 -9.19
N GLU A 4 -16.76 -15.88 -9.96
CA GLU A 4 -15.79 -16.83 -9.45
C GLU A 4 -14.54 -16.11 -8.92
N GLU A 5 -14.06 -15.14 -9.69
CA GLU A 5 -12.92 -14.30 -9.33
C GLU A 5 -13.20 -13.50 -8.05
N ASP A 6 -14.33 -12.80 -7.98
CA ASP A 6 -14.73 -12.05 -6.78
C ASP A 6 -14.83 -12.96 -5.55
N ARG A 7 -15.36 -14.18 -5.71
CA ARG A 7 -15.44 -15.15 -4.61
C ARG A 7 -14.06 -15.58 -4.13
N ARG A 8 -13.12 -15.87 -5.03
CA ARG A 8 -11.75 -16.22 -4.68
C ARG A 8 -11.04 -15.08 -3.93
N LEU A 9 -11.16 -13.84 -4.42
CA LEU A 9 -10.53 -12.68 -3.79
C LEU A 9 -11.12 -12.39 -2.40
N ARG A 10 -12.45 -12.49 -2.25
CA ARG A 10 -13.10 -12.30 -0.94
C ARG A 10 -12.70 -13.35 0.09
N ALA A 11 -12.42 -14.58 -0.34
CA ALA A 11 -12.01 -15.64 0.57
C ALA A 11 -10.65 -15.35 1.24
N ILE A 12 -9.70 -14.73 0.52
CA ILE A 12 -8.36 -14.40 1.02
C ILE A 12 -8.25 -12.99 1.60
N ALA A 13 -9.23 -12.11 1.35
CA ALA A 13 -9.21 -10.70 1.76
C ALA A 13 -8.95 -10.45 3.27
N PRO A 14 -9.56 -11.19 4.22
CA PRO A 14 -9.31 -10.96 5.65
C PRO A 14 -7.85 -11.21 6.05
N GLU A 15 -7.27 -12.31 5.57
CA GLU A 15 -5.89 -12.69 5.88
C GLU A 15 -4.88 -11.71 5.28
N ILE A 16 -5.08 -11.33 4.02
CA ILE A 16 -4.23 -10.36 3.36
C ILE A 16 -4.36 -8.98 4.03
N SER A 17 -5.56 -8.59 4.49
CA SER A 17 -5.74 -7.35 5.24
C SER A 17 -4.94 -7.33 6.54
N HIS A 18 -4.88 -8.44 7.27
CA HIS A 18 -3.99 -8.56 8.44
C HIS A 18 -2.52 -8.47 8.06
N THR A 19 -2.12 -9.09 6.94
CA THR A 19 -0.76 -8.98 6.40
C THR A 19 -0.42 -7.53 6.04
N THR A 20 -1.33 -6.80 5.39
CA THR A 20 -1.16 -5.37 5.08
C THR A 20 -0.97 -4.54 6.34
N ILE A 21 -1.77 -4.76 7.38
CA ILE A 21 -1.63 -4.07 8.67
C ILE A 21 -0.27 -4.39 9.32
N GLY A 22 0.16 -5.65 9.24
CA GLY A 22 1.48 -6.08 9.70
C GLY A 22 2.60 -5.33 8.97
N LEU A 23 2.54 -5.27 7.64
CA LEU A 23 3.47 -4.50 6.82
C LEU A 23 3.50 -3.03 7.24
N MET A 24 2.33 -2.37 7.35
CA MET A 24 2.26 -0.96 7.76
C MET A 24 2.90 -0.71 9.13
N ARG A 25 2.67 -1.60 10.11
CA ARG A 25 3.31 -1.51 11.44
C ARG A 25 4.83 -1.66 11.38
N THR A 26 5.36 -2.35 10.37
CA THR A 26 6.80 -2.51 10.16
C THR A 26 7.43 -1.32 9.46
N ILE A 27 6.76 -0.75 8.45
CA ILE A 27 7.38 0.27 7.57
C ILE A 27 7.13 1.72 8.00
N VAL A 28 6.04 2.00 8.73
CA VAL A 28 5.75 3.38 9.17
C VAL A 28 6.79 3.81 10.21
N GLY A 29 7.51 4.89 9.90
CA GLY A 29 8.60 5.41 10.74
C GLY A 29 9.89 4.58 10.66
N LEU A 30 10.02 3.69 9.67
CA LEU A 30 11.22 2.90 9.46
C LEU A 30 12.35 3.77 8.90
N GLU A 31 13.50 3.71 9.56
CA GLU A 31 14.72 4.42 9.14
C GLU A 31 15.88 3.44 8.88
N PRO A 32 16.72 3.70 7.86
CA PRO A 32 16.52 4.74 6.85
C PRO A 32 15.41 4.38 5.85
N ALA A 33 14.84 5.38 5.17
CA ALA A 33 13.65 5.24 4.32
C ALA A 33 13.80 4.21 3.18
N GLU A 34 15.03 3.95 2.71
CA GLU A 34 15.35 2.96 1.68
C GLU A 34 15.06 1.52 2.12
N ARG A 35 14.84 1.27 3.42
CA ARG A 35 14.44 -0.05 3.93
C ARG A 35 12.95 -0.35 3.76
N VAL A 36 12.13 0.67 3.56
CA VAL A 36 10.69 0.51 3.30
C VAL A 36 10.42 -0.41 2.10
N PRO A 37 11.02 -0.19 0.91
CA PRO A 37 10.82 -1.09 -0.23
C PRO A 37 11.33 -2.50 0.02
N GLU A 38 12.42 -2.70 0.79
CA GLU A 38 12.91 -4.04 1.11
C GLU A 38 11.90 -4.87 1.92
N GLU A 39 11.31 -4.28 2.96
CA GLU A 39 10.30 -4.95 3.78
C GLU A 39 8.98 -5.17 3.00
N ALA A 40 8.60 -4.22 2.15
CA ALA A 40 7.45 -4.38 1.27
C ALA A 40 7.63 -5.53 0.27
N LEU A 41 8.82 -5.66 -0.33
CA LEU A 41 9.14 -6.74 -1.25
C LEU A 41 9.11 -8.12 -0.56
N LYS A 42 9.68 -8.25 0.65
CA LYS A 42 9.60 -9.51 1.42
C LYS A 42 8.15 -9.94 1.66
N VAL A 43 7.26 -9.00 1.97
CA VAL A 43 5.84 -9.29 2.16
C VAL A 43 5.17 -9.66 0.85
N ALA A 44 5.47 -8.94 -0.24
CA ALA A 44 4.93 -9.25 -1.56
C ALA A 44 5.36 -10.65 -2.04
N ASP A 45 6.64 -11.01 -1.90
CA ASP A 45 7.18 -12.32 -2.26
C ASP A 45 6.51 -13.44 -1.45
N ARG A 46 6.31 -13.23 -0.15
CA ARG A 46 5.60 -14.19 0.70
C ARG A 46 4.14 -14.36 0.25
N VAL A 47 3.43 -13.26 0.03
CA VAL A 47 2.03 -13.29 -0.43
C VAL A 47 1.91 -13.97 -1.79
N LEU A 48 2.85 -13.71 -2.71
CA LEU A 48 2.89 -14.38 -4.01
C LEU A 48 3.13 -15.90 -3.86
N ALA A 49 4.02 -16.31 -2.97
CA ALA A 49 4.32 -17.72 -2.72
C ALA A 49 3.13 -18.48 -2.10
N GLU A 50 2.39 -17.84 -1.19
CA GLU A 50 1.29 -18.46 -0.45
C GLU A 50 -0.05 -18.41 -1.20
N HIS A 51 -0.34 -17.30 -1.90
CA HIS A 51 -1.66 -16.97 -2.45
C HIS A 51 -1.64 -16.68 -3.95
N GLY A 52 -0.48 -16.77 -4.59
CA GLY A 52 -0.32 -16.48 -6.02
C GLY A 52 -0.64 -15.04 -6.38
N THR A 53 -1.01 -14.82 -7.64
CA THR A 53 -1.35 -13.49 -8.15
C THR A 53 -2.62 -12.92 -7.52
N ASP A 54 -3.58 -13.78 -7.13
CA ASP A 54 -4.79 -13.33 -6.45
C ASP A 54 -4.43 -12.69 -5.09
N GLY A 55 -3.46 -13.25 -4.37
CA GLY A 55 -2.89 -12.63 -3.17
C GLY A 55 -2.32 -11.24 -3.41
N LEU A 56 -1.48 -11.07 -4.43
CA LEU A 56 -0.90 -9.77 -4.77
C LEU A 56 -1.97 -8.73 -5.13
N ARG A 57 -3.02 -9.14 -5.85
CA ARG A 57 -4.14 -8.25 -6.21
C ARG A 57 -4.87 -7.75 -4.97
N VAL A 58 -5.11 -8.63 -4.01
CA VAL A 58 -5.75 -8.26 -2.74
C VAL A 58 -4.81 -7.43 -1.87
N LEU A 59 -3.50 -7.69 -1.90
CA LEU A 59 -2.52 -6.88 -1.18
C LEU A 59 -2.51 -5.45 -1.70
N VAL A 60 -2.45 -5.26 -3.03
CA VAL A 60 -2.55 -3.95 -3.68
C VAL A 60 -3.87 -3.27 -3.35
N MET A 61 -4.99 -3.98 -3.46
CA MET A 61 -6.31 -3.44 -3.10
C MET A 61 -6.34 -2.93 -1.65
N SER A 62 -5.79 -3.72 -0.72
CA SER A 62 -5.75 -3.40 0.70
C SER A 62 -4.85 -2.20 1.01
N VAL A 63 -3.63 -2.19 0.46
CA VAL A 63 -2.67 -1.08 0.63
C VAL A 63 -3.24 0.23 0.06
N SER A 64 -3.80 0.20 -1.15
CA SER A 64 -4.42 1.36 -1.77
C SER A 64 -5.60 1.90 -0.96
N GLY A 65 -6.42 1.02 -0.39
CA GLY A 65 -7.52 1.41 0.50
C GLY A 65 -7.03 2.18 1.72
N TRP A 66 -5.98 1.68 2.39
CA TRP A 66 -5.40 2.37 3.54
C TRP A 66 -4.69 3.67 3.17
N MET A 67 -4.00 3.70 2.03
CA MET A 67 -3.35 4.91 1.52
C MET A 67 -4.36 6.01 1.22
N ALA A 68 -5.47 5.68 0.56
CA ALA A 68 -6.54 6.64 0.28
C ALA A 68 -7.11 7.25 1.57
N VAL A 69 -7.44 6.42 2.57
CA VAL A 69 -7.90 6.89 3.89
C VAL A 69 -6.85 7.77 4.57
N GLY A 70 -5.57 7.40 4.48
CA GLY A 70 -4.47 8.20 5.01
C GLY A 70 -4.38 9.58 4.37
N ILE A 71 -4.42 9.65 3.03
CA ILE A 71 -4.38 10.89 2.26
C ILE A 71 -5.58 11.77 2.59
N GLU A 72 -6.80 11.22 2.58
CA GLU A 72 -8.03 11.95 2.91
C GLU A 72 -8.00 12.54 4.32
N ASN A 73 -7.49 11.78 5.30
CA ASN A 73 -7.32 12.27 6.66
C ASN A 73 -6.30 13.41 6.74
N VAL A 74 -5.15 13.30 6.05
CA VAL A 74 -4.14 14.36 6.01
C VAL A 74 -4.69 15.61 5.32
N ALA A 75 -5.36 15.46 4.19
CA ALA A 75 -6.00 16.57 3.46
C ALA A 75 -7.01 17.30 4.35
N HIS A 76 -7.88 16.55 5.03
CA HIS A 76 -8.86 17.09 5.97
C HIS A 76 -8.19 17.87 7.11
N LEU A 77 -7.16 17.29 7.75
CA LEU A 77 -6.45 17.92 8.87
C LEU A 77 -5.68 19.19 8.45
N LYS A 78 -5.14 19.22 7.22
CA LYS A 78 -4.42 20.38 6.69
C LYS A 78 -5.34 21.42 6.03
N GLY A 79 -6.63 21.14 5.84
CA GLY A 79 -7.55 22.00 5.11
C GLY A 79 -7.18 22.15 3.63
N GLN A 80 -6.57 21.12 3.04
CA GLN A 80 -6.14 21.06 1.64
C GLN A 80 -7.02 20.10 0.82
N SER A 81 -6.92 20.16 -0.50
CA SER A 81 -7.52 19.14 -1.38
C SER A 81 -6.70 17.84 -1.33
N ASN A 82 -7.35 16.71 -1.64
CA ASN A 82 -6.63 15.44 -1.82
C ASN A 82 -5.54 15.55 -2.90
N GLU A 83 -5.82 16.28 -3.99
CA GLU A 83 -4.87 16.53 -5.08
C GLU A 83 -3.60 17.22 -4.57
N ALA A 84 -3.72 18.25 -3.74
CA ALA A 84 -2.55 18.95 -3.21
C ALA A 84 -1.66 18.05 -2.34
N ILE A 85 -2.25 17.08 -1.62
CA ILE A 85 -1.47 16.09 -0.86
C ILE A 85 -0.76 15.11 -1.81
N ILE A 86 -1.38 14.73 -2.92
CA ILE A 86 -0.77 13.85 -3.93
C ILE A 86 0.37 14.58 -4.66
N ASP A 87 0.18 15.84 -5.01
CA ASP A 87 1.23 16.69 -5.61
C ASP A 87 2.46 16.81 -4.70
N ASP A 88 2.24 16.99 -3.39
CA ASP A 88 3.32 17.02 -2.39
C ASP A 88 4.09 15.68 -2.34
N ILE A 89 3.39 14.54 -2.48
CA ILE A 89 4.02 13.21 -2.54
C ILE A 89 4.85 13.06 -3.82
N GLU A 90 4.31 13.47 -4.97
CA GLU A 90 5.02 13.43 -6.25
C GLU A 90 6.28 14.31 -6.21
N LEU A 91 6.17 15.53 -5.69
CA LEU A 91 7.31 16.43 -5.50
C LEU A 91 8.40 15.80 -4.62
N THR A 92 8.02 15.20 -3.49
CA THR A 92 8.95 14.52 -2.59
C THR A 92 9.68 13.38 -3.30
N CYS A 93 8.99 12.60 -4.14
CA CYS A 93 9.60 11.53 -4.93
C CYS A 93 10.61 12.05 -5.96
N LEU A 94 10.31 13.16 -6.62
CA LEU A 94 11.21 13.81 -7.58
C LEU A 94 12.46 14.39 -6.89
N GLU A 95 12.29 14.97 -5.70
CA GLU A 95 13.40 15.51 -4.92
C GLU A 95 14.32 14.40 -4.36
N ALA A 96 13.74 13.24 -4.02
CA ALA A 96 14.50 12.07 -3.58
C ALA A 96 15.28 11.38 -4.73
N ASN A 97 14.80 11.50 -5.98
CA ASN A 97 15.44 10.92 -7.18
C ASN A 97 15.65 12.00 -8.27
N PRO A 98 16.58 12.95 -8.07
CA PRO A 98 16.73 14.10 -8.97
C PRO A 98 17.23 13.75 -10.39
N GLU A 99 17.70 12.52 -10.62
CA GLU A 99 18.23 12.05 -11.91
C GLU A 99 17.27 11.16 -12.73
N GLY A 100 16.15 10.71 -12.14
CA GLY A 100 15.20 9.79 -12.77
C GLY A 100 15.52 8.30 -12.61
#